data_AF-A0A523VGY2-F1
#
_entry.id   AF-A0A523VGY2-F1
#
_cell.length_a   1.000
_cell.length_b   1.000
_cell.length_c   1.000
_cell.angle_alpha   90.00
_cell.angle_beta   90.00
_cell.angle_gamma   90.00
#
_symmetry.space_group_name_H-M   'P 1'
#
loop_
_entity.id
_entity.type
_entity.pdbx_description
1 polymer ?
#
loop_
_entity_poly.entity_id
_entity_poly.type
_entity_poly.pdbx_seq_one_letter_code
_entity_poly.pdbx_strand_id
1 'polypeptide(L)'
;MKKMTIPHRRAHGMCPVNGIRDLVHWRSGRDWSNEFLHGLGQGGGFAYLRFKSADPPRQVYWGVAGPRQHRYLAELLGAELTQIEGRSFRFSWQKARQAVDSGTPPVLGPLDMYHLPFYEHIYHTRHIPI
;
A
#
# COMPACT_ATOMS: atom_id res chain seq x y z
N MET A 1 -15.75 18.93 0.01
CA MET A 1 -14.62 18.02 -0.26
C MET A 1 -14.12 18.30 -1.67
N LYS A 2 -12.88 18.76 -1.83
CA LYS A 2 -12.30 19.03 -3.16
C LYS A 2 -12.12 17.70 -3.88
N LYS A 3 -12.68 17.54 -5.08
CA LYS A 3 -12.49 16.32 -5.87
C LYS A 3 -11.03 16.28 -6.34
N MET A 4 -10.30 15.26 -5.89
CA MET A 4 -8.93 15.01 -6.31
C MET A 4 -8.91 13.91 -7.36
N THR A 5 -8.17 14.14 -8.45
CA THR A 5 -7.95 13.12 -9.48
C THR A 5 -6.57 12.52 -9.28
N ILE A 6 -6.52 11.26 -8.84
CA ILE A 6 -5.28 10.50 -8.67
C ILE A 6 -5.25 9.44 -9.78
N PRO A 7 -4.14 9.29 -10.52
CA PRO A 7 -4.01 8.33 -11.62
C PRO A 7 -3.84 6.91 -11.07
N HIS A 8 -4.93 6.33 -10.58
CA HIS A 8 -4.93 5.01 -9.94
C HIS A 8 -4.67 3.89 -10.94
N ARG A 9 -3.70 3.01 -10.64
CA ARG A 9 -3.45 1.77 -11.39
C ARG A 9 -3.58 0.55 -10.47
N ARG A 10 -4.36 -0.44 -10.91
CA ARG A 10 -4.43 -1.74 -10.25
C ARG A 10 -3.26 -2.61 -10.70
N ALA A 11 -2.52 -3.18 -9.74
CA ALA A 11 -1.52 -4.21 -9.97
C ALA A 11 -1.66 -5.31 -8.91
N HIS A 12 -1.92 -6.54 -9.37
CA HIS A 12 -2.13 -7.70 -8.51
C HIS A 12 -0.84 -8.05 -7.75
N GLY A 13 -0.94 -8.36 -6.46
CA GLY A 13 0.23 -8.69 -5.62
C GLY A 13 1.11 -7.48 -5.23
N MET A 14 0.79 -6.27 -5.71
CA MET A 14 1.61 -5.06 -5.51
C MET A 14 0.97 -4.07 -4.53
N CYS A 15 0.03 -4.53 -3.70
CA CYS A 15 -0.64 -3.69 -2.71
C CYS A 15 0.28 -2.87 -1.80
N PRO A 16 1.53 -3.28 -1.46
CA PRO A 16 2.45 -2.45 -0.67
C PRO A 16 2.90 -1.15 -1.33
N VAL A 17 2.82 -1.06 -2.66
CA VAL A 17 3.38 0.07 -3.42
C VAL A 17 2.37 0.78 -4.31
N ASN A 18 1.19 0.21 -4.55
CA ASN A 18 0.16 0.82 -5.41
C ASN A 18 -0.16 2.26 -5.01
N GLY A 19 -0.45 2.50 -3.73
CA GLY A 19 -0.76 3.85 -3.23
C GLY A 19 0.42 4.82 -3.38
N ILE A 20 1.63 4.39 -3.04
CA ILE A 20 2.84 5.24 -3.13
C ILE A 20 3.11 5.62 -4.59
N ARG A 21 3.00 4.65 -5.49
CA ARG A 21 3.15 4.84 -6.93
C ARG A 21 2.17 5.89 -7.45
N ASP A 22 0.90 5.78 -7.06
CA ASP A 22 -0.13 6.71 -7.49
C ASP A 22 0.15 8.13 -6.98
N LEU A 23 0.69 8.27 -5.77
CA LEU A 23 1.14 9.55 -5.21
C LEU A 23 2.34 10.13 -5.96
N VAL A 24 3.32 9.30 -6.34
CA VAL A 24 4.48 9.73 -7.15
C VAL A 24 4.02 10.29 -8.49
N HIS A 25 3.14 9.57 -9.19
CA HIS A 25 2.61 10.03 -10.47
C HIS A 25 1.79 11.32 -10.27
N TRP A 26 0.86 11.33 -9.32
CA TRP A 26 0.03 12.51 -9.03
C TRP A 26 0.86 13.76 -8.71
N ARG A 27 1.93 13.63 -7.91
CA ARG A 27 2.72 14.77 -7.43
C ARG A 27 3.77 15.24 -8.42
N SER A 28 4.40 14.33 -9.16
CA SER A 28 5.58 14.63 -9.99
C SER A 28 5.37 14.46 -11.49
N GLY A 29 4.23 13.88 -11.92
CA GLY A 29 3.99 13.52 -13.32
C GLY A 29 4.77 12.30 -13.81
N ARG A 30 5.59 11.67 -12.95
CA ARG A 30 6.39 10.49 -13.32
C ARG A 30 5.55 9.22 -13.21
N ASP A 31 5.25 8.59 -14.34
CA ASP A 31 4.53 7.32 -14.38
C ASP A 31 5.49 6.14 -14.22
N TRP A 32 5.90 5.86 -12.97
CA TRP A 32 6.72 4.68 -12.68
C TRP A 32 5.89 3.40 -12.63
N SER A 33 6.53 2.28 -12.96
CA SER A 33 5.93 0.96 -12.82
C SER A 33 5.84 0.55 -11.34
N ASN A 34 4.88 -0.30 -11.01
CA ASN A 34 4.71 -0.83 -9.66
C ASN A 34 5.92 -1.71 -9.30
N GLU A 35 6.46 -2.45 -10.27
CA GLU A 35 7.63 -3.30 -10.16
C GLU A 35 8.88 -2.51 -9.81
N PHE A 36 9.07 -1.34 -10.41
CA PHE A 36 10.20 -0.47 -10.09
C PHE A 36 10.13 0.04 -8.65
N LEU A 37 8.97 0.55 -8.23
CA LEU A 37 8.78 1.00 -6.84
C LEU A 37 8.84 -0.14 -5.83
N HIS A 38 8.35 -1.31 -6.20
CA HIS A 38 8.51 -2.51 -5.40
C HIS A 38 9.99 -2.87 -5.25
N GLY A 39 10.76 -2.89 -6.35
CA GLY A 39 12.21 -3.12 -6.32
C GLY A 39 12.96 -2.14 -5.42
N LEU A 40 12.62 -0.84 -5.49
CA LEU A 40 13.19 0.18 -4.61
C LEU A 40 12.85 -0.06 -3.13
N GLY A 41 11.60 -0.40 -2.82
CA GLY A 41 11.15 -0.51 -1.44
C GLY A 41 11.43 -1.85 -0.75
N GLN A 42 11.20 -2.96 -1.46
CA GLN A 42 11.11 -4.31 -0.89
C GLN A 42 11.74 -5.41 -1.76
N GLY A 43 11.63 -5.28 -3.09
CA GLY A 43 11.90 -6.32 -4.08
C GLY A 43 13.38 -6.58 -4.35
N GLY A 44 14.30 -5.97 -3.59
CA GLY A 44 15.74 -6.24 -3.70
C GLY A 44 16.14 -7.63 -3.20
N GLY A 45 15.26 -8.33 -2.49
CA GLY A 45 15.47 -9.70 -2.04
C GLY A 45 14.15 -10.41 -1.70
N PHE A 46 14.19 -11.74 -1.69
CA PHE A 46 13.04 -12.56 -1.30
C PHE A 46 13.49 -13.77 -0.49
N ALA A 47 12.59 -14.30 0.32
CA ALA A 47 12.75 -15.58 0.99
C ALA A 47 11.75 -16.59 0.43
N TYR A 48 12.20 -17.84 0.27
CA TYR A 48 11.32 -18.95 -0.04
C TYR A 48 10.92 -19.65 1.25
N LEU A 49 9.65 -19.52 1.63
CA LEU A 49 9.13 -20.08 2.86
C LEU A 49 8.38 -21.38 2.58
N ARG A 50 8.65 -22.41 3.40
CA ARG A 50 7.94 -23.70 3.33
C ARG A 50 7.27 -23.99 4.66
N PHE A 51 5.95 -24.10 4.65
CA PHE A 51 5.15 -24.45 5.82
C PHE A 51 4.33 -25.70 5.50
N LYS A 52 4.46 -26.75 6.31
CA LYS A 52 3.70 -28.00 6.11
C LYS A 52 2.19 -27.81 6.30
N SER A 53 1.78 -26.84 7.11
CA SER A 53 0.39 -26.55 7.46
C SER A 53 -0.25 -25.43 6.63
N ALA A 54 0.47 -24.83 5.68
CA ALA A 54 -0.09 -23.76 4.84
C ALA A 54 -0.54 -24.30 3.48
N ASP A 55 -1.55 -23.64 2.89
CA ASP A 55 -2.00 -23.86 1.52
C ASP A 55 -1.97 -22.53 0.73
N PRO A 56 -1.05 -22.35 -0.24
CA PRO A 56 -0.05 -23.31 -0.68
C PRO A 56 1.11 -23.46 0.33
N PRO A 57 1.77 -24.64 0.38
CA PRO A 57 2.82 -24.94 1.36
C PRO A 57 4.15 -24.24 1.06
N ARG A 58 4.27 -23.62 -0.11
CA ARG A 58 5.45 -22.86 -0.55
C ARG A 58 5.02 -21.46 -0.90
N GLN A 59 5.67 -20.47 -0.31
CA GLN A 59 5.32 -19.07 -0.44
C GLN A 59 6.57 -18.24 -0.70
N VAL A 60 6.45 -17.25 -1.58
CA VAL A 60 7.50 -16.26 -1.80
C VAL A 60 7.22 -15.08 -0.89
N TYR A 61 8.20 -14.74 -0.06
CA TYR A 61 8.11 -13.64 0.86
C TYR A 61 9.06 -12.52 0.44
N TRP A 62 8.47 -11.36 0.12
CA TRP A 62 9.19 -10.18 -0.40
C TRP A 62 9.59 -9.19 0.70
N GLY A 63 9.49 -9.56 1.98
CA GLY A 63 9.73 -8.66 3.10
C GLY A 63 8.45 -8.03 3.67
N VAL A 64 8.61 -7.25 4.75
CA VAL A 64 7.50 -6.59 5.44
C VAL A 64 7.12 -5.31 4.71
N ALA A 65 5.88 -5.24 4.22
CA ALA A 65 5.26 -4.02 3.75
C ALA A 65 4.80 -3.20 4.94
N GLY A 66 5.65 -2.28 5.39
CA GLY A 66 5.40 -1.58 6.64
C GLY A 66 6.12 -0.25 6.75
N PRO A 67 6.04 0.37 7.93
CA PRO A 67 6.64 1.66 8.24
C PRO A 67 8.07 1.89 7.76
N ARG A 68 8.89 0.85 7.80
CA ARG A 68 10.29 0.93 7.41
C ARG A 68 10.44 1.20 5.92
N GLN A 69 9.66 0.52 5.08
CA GLN A 69 9.62 0.76 3.64
C GLN A 69 9.14 2.18 3.34
N HIS A 70 8.08 2.63 4.00
CA HIS A 70 7.55 3.98 3.79
C HIS A 70 8.56 5.06 4.19
N ARG A 71 9.27 4.90 5.32
CA ARG A 71 10.35 5.80 5.74
C ARG A 71 11.48 5.86 4.72
N TYR A 72 11.94 4.69 4.27
CA TYR A 72 13.00 4.61 3.25
C TYR A 72 12.59 5.31 1.95
N LEU A 73 11.39 5.01 1.44
CA LEU A 73 10.90 5.64 0.21
C LEU A 73 10.67 7.14 0.38
N ALA A 74 10.19 7.59 1.55
CA ALA A 74 10.04 9.02 1.83
C ALA A 74 11.38 9.75 1.82
N GLU A 75 12.41 9.19 2.47
CA GLU A 75 13.78 9.72 2.45
C GLU A 75 14.34 9.75 1.03
N LEU A 76 14.23 8.65 0.29
CA LEU A 76 14.69 8.54 -1.10
C LEU A 76 14.02 9.56 -2.03
N LEU A 77 12.74 9.87 -1.79
CA LEU A 77 11.95 10.80 -2.59
C LEU A 77 12.01 12.25 -2.09
N GLY A 78 12.69 12.52 -0.97
CA GLY A 78 12.69 13.82 -0.33
C GLY A 78 11.29 14.27 0.14
N ALA A 79 10.45 13.32 0.57
CA ALA A 79 9.09 13.56 1.03
C ALA A 79 9.01 13.56 2.56
N GLU A 80 8.17 14.45 3.10
CA GLU A 80 7.80 14.38 4.51
C GLU A 80 6.85 13.20 4.75
N LEU A 81 7.11 12.42 5.81
CA LEU A 81 6.28 11.28 6.21
C LEU A 81 5.67 11.50 7.58
N THR A 82 4.33 11.46 7.64
CA THR A 82 3.58 11.32 8.89
C THR A 82 3.04 9.89 9.00
N GLN A 83 3.47 9.16 10.03
CA GLN A 83 3.01 7.79 10.30
C GLN A 83 2.01 7.77 11.45
N ILE A 84 0.86 7.12 11.25
CA ILE A 84 -0.19 6.96 12.27
C ILE A 84 -0.56 5.49 12.35
N GLU A 85 -0.27 4.86 13.49
CA GLU A 85 -0.53 3.43 13.74
C GLU A 85 -1.07 3.20 15.16
N GLY A 86 -1.68 2.03 15.40
CA GLY A 86 -2.17 1.64 16.73
C GLY A 86 -3.30 2.53 17.27
N ARG A 87 -4.10 3.15 16.39
CA ARG A 87 -5.21 4.05 16.76
C ARG A 87 -6.55 3.42 16.41
N SER A 88 -7.60 3.91 17.07
CA SER A 88 -8.97 3.48 16.77
C SER A 88 -9.36 3.85 15.34
N PHE A 89 -10.22 3.03 14.73
CA PHE A 89 -10.74 3.27 13.38
C PHE A 89 -11.30 4.70 13.22
N ARG A 90 -12.11 5.16 14.18
CA ARG A 90 -12.70 6.50 14.17
C ARG A 90 -11.63 7.60 14.08
N PHE A 91 -10.56 7.49 14.86
CA PHE A 91 -9.47 8.45 14.85
C PHE A 91 -8.71 8.43 13.51
N SER A 92 -8.30 7.24 13.07
CA SER A 92 -7.56 7.06 11.82
C SER A 92 -8.35 7.55 10.61
N TRP A 93 -9.66 7.27 10.57
CA TRP A 93 -10.56 7.73 9.51
C TRP A 93 -10.72 9.25 9.50
N GLN A 94 -10.85 9.87 10.68
CA GLN A 94 -10.90 11.33 10.79
C GLN A 94 -9.61 11.97 10.28
N LYS A 95 -8.44 11.40 10.62
CA LYS A 95 -7.15 11.87 10.13
C LYS A 95 -7.00 11.72 8.62
N ALA A 96 -7.44 10.58 8.06
CA ALA A 96 -7.43 10.37 6.62
C ALA A 96 -8.26 11.44 5.88
N ARG A 97 -9.46 11.76 6.40
CA ARG A 97 -10.31 12.82 5.85
C ARG A 97 -9.65 14.19 5.93
N GLN A 98 -9.08 14.55 7.08
CA GLN A 98 -8.34 15.80 7.25
C GLN A 98 -7.20 15.94 6.24
N ALA A 99 -6.46 14.86 6.00
CA ALA A 99 -5.35 14.84 5.06
C ALA A 99 -5.82 15.04 3.60
N VAL A 100 -6.95 14.45 3.22
CA VAL A 100 -7.57 14.71 1.91
C VAL A 100 -8.04 16.16 1.79
N ASP A 101 -8.68 16.69 2.83
CA ASP A 101 -9.17 18.08 2.85
C ASP A 101 -8.02 19.11 2.79
N SER A 102 -6.84 18.77 3.32
CA SER A 102 -5.62 19.58 3.20
C SER A 102 -4.82 19.37 1.90
N GLY A 103 -5.28 18.48 1.00
CA GLY A 103 -4.59 18.21 -0.27
C GLY A 103 -3.36 17.32 -0.15
N THR A 104 -3.24 16.55 0.94
CA THR A 104 -2.16 15.58 1.18
C THR A 104 -2.77 14.18 1.32
N PRO A 105 -3.14 13.53 0.21
CA PRO A 105 -3.89 12.27 0.22
C PRO A 105 -3.07 11.16 0.94
N PRO A 106 -3.66 10.48 1.93
CA PRO A 106 -2.95 9.47 2.70
C PRO A 106 -2.90 8.12 1.97
N VAL A 107 -1.88 7.32 2.27
CA VAL A 107 -1.89 5.87 2.00
C VAL A 107 -2.49 5.17 3.22
N LEU A 108 -3.54 4.36 3.00
CA LEU A 108 -4.16 3.56 4.05
C LEU A 108 -3.72 2.10 3.91
N GLY A 109 -3.27 1.48 4.98
CA GLY A 109 -2.97 0.05 4.94
C GLY A 109 -2.17 -0.49 6.12
N PRO A 110 -2.05 -1.83 6.21
CA PRO A 110 -2.82 -2.80 5.41
C PRO A 110 -4.31 -2.82 5.83
N LEU A 111 -5.23 -2.98 4.85
CA LEU A 111 -6.68 -3.04 5.07
C LEU A 111 -7.22 -4.40 4.62
N ASP A 112 -8.25 -4.91 5.30
CA ASP A 112 -8.93 -6.14 4.89
C ASP A 112 -9.50 -6.00 3.48
N MET A 113 -9.01 -6.86 2.58
CA MET A 113 -9.39 -6.84 1.19
C MET A 113 -10.80 -7.42 0.96
N TYR A 114 -11.39 -8.12 1.92
CA TYR A 114 -12.73 -8.71 1.83
C TYR A 114 -13.82 -7.68 1.52
N HIS A 115 -13.65 -6.43 2.01
CA HIS A 115 -14.61 -5.34 1.82
C HIS A 115 -14.22 -4.36 0.70
N LEU A 116 -13.26 -4.70 -0.18
CA LEU A 116 -12.80 -3.81 -1.25
C LEU A 116 -13.51 -4.12 -2.59
N PRO A 117 -14.53 -3.34 -3.01
CA PRO A 117 -15.35 -3.66 -4.19
C PRO A 117 -14.58 -3.61 -5.52
N PHE A 118 -13.41 -2.95 -5.56
CA PHE A 118 -12.57 -2.87 -6.76
C PHE A 118 -11.66 -4.08 -6.98
N TYR A 119 -11.67 -5.03 -6.04
CA TYR A 119 -11.07 -6.36 -6.18
C TYR A 119 -12.17 -7.43 -6.28
N GLU A 120 -12.84 -7.48 -7.42
CA GLU A 120 -14.03 -8.32 -7.67
C GLU A 120 -13.82 -9.80 -7.34
N HIS A 121 -12.62 -10.35 -7.54
CA HIS A 121 -12.34 -11.78 -7.28
C HIS A 121 -12.33 -12.17 -5.79
N ILE A 122 -12.15 -11.21 -4.88
CA ILE A 122 -12.03 -11.45 -3.43
C ILE A 122 -13.13 -10.73 -2.62
N TYR A 123 -13.83 -9.77 -3.23
CA TYR A 123 -14.91 -9.02 -2.58
C TYR A 123 -16.02 -9.94 -2.11
N HIS A 124 -16.19 -10.06 -0.78
CA HIS A 124 -17.15 -10.96 -0.13
C HIS A 124 -17.04 -12.44 -0.50
N THR A 125 -15.91 -12.89 -1.04
CA THR A 125 -15.69 -14.30 -1.41
C THR A 125 -14.64 -14.98 -0.54
N ARG A 126 -13.57 -14.28 -0.15
CA ARG A 126 -12.44 -14.84 0.61
C ARG A 126 -11.76 -13.78 1.48
N HIS A 127 -11.55 -14.09 2.75
CA HIS A 127 -10.64 -13.31 3.58
C HIS A 127 -9.18 -13.65 3.23
N ILE A 128 -8.38 -12.61 3.02
CA ILE A 128 -6.92 -12.72 2.92
C ILE A 128 -6.38 -12.39 4.31
N PRO A 129 -5.74 -13.34 5.02
CA PRO A 129 -5.08 -13.04 6.29
C PRO A 129 -4.02 -11.95 6.08
N ILE A 130 -4.03 -10.93 6.94
CA ILE A 130 -3.04 -9.84 6.99
C ILE A 130 -2.07 -10.11 8.13
#